data_AF-A0A1C2AWS3-F1
#
_entry.id   AF-A0A1C2AWS3-F1
#
_cell.length_a   1.000
_cell.length_b   1.000
_cell.length_c   1.000
_cell.angle_alpha   90.00
_cell.angle_beta   90.00
_cell.angle_gamma   90.00
#
_symmetry.space_group_name_H-M   'P 1'
#
loop_
_entity.id
_entity.type
_entity.pdbx_description
1 polymer ?
#
loop_
_entity_poly.entity_id
_entity_poly.type
_entity_poly.pdbx_seq_one_letter_code
_entity_poly.pdbx_strand_id
1 'polypeptide(L)' 'DALFVSCTALPVLPIIDKLEKKLNTIVLSSNQALIWDTLVQIKKNNLVEGFGKLFR' A
#
# COMPACT_ATOMS: atom_id res chain seq x y z
N ASP A 1 10.37 10.19 3.36
CA ASP A 1 9.88 9.55 4.59
C ASP A 1 8.53 8.88 4.37
N ALA A 2 8.25 7.80 5.09
CA ALA A 2 7.02 7.01 4.98
C ALA A 2 6.59 6.48 6.36
N LEU A 3 5.28 6.28 6.54
CA LEU A 3 4.70 5.63 7.70
C LEU A 3 4.51 4.14 7.41
N PHE A 4 5.11 3.28 8.21
CA PHE A 4 4.90 1.84 8.11
C PHE A 4 3.90 1.35 9.16
N VAL A 5 2.87 0.62 8.71
CA VAL A 5 1.88 -0.02 9.58
C VAL A 5 2.19 -1.52 9.65
N SER A 6 2.74 -1.94 10.79
CA SER A 6 3.25 -3.30 11.01
C SER A 6 2.19 -4.33 11.43
N CYS A 7 1.06 -3.89 11.99
CA CYS A 7 0.06 -4.80 12.55
C CYS A 7 -0.86 -5.39 11.48
N THR A 8 -0.93 -6.72 11.38
CA THR A 8 -1.78 -7.46 10.43
C THR A 8 -3.23 -7.62 10.89
N ALA A 9 -3.53 -7.38 12.17
CA ALA A 9 -4.88 -7.51 12.72
C ALA A 9 -5.83 -6.39 12.26
N LEU A 10 -5.28 -5.23 11.87
CA LEU A 10 -6.06 -4.13 11.34
C LEU A 10 -6.11 -4.23 9.81
N PRO A 11 -7.30 -4.26 9.17
CA PRO A 11 -7.40 -4.23 7.72
C PRO A 11 -7.05 -2.83 7.20
N VAL A 12 -5.74 -2.59 7.00
CA VAL A 12 -5.20 -1.27 6.60
C VAL A 12 -5.33 -1.04 5.10
N LEU A 13 -5.22 -2.09 4.28
CA LEU A 13 -5.19 -2.00 2.82
C LEU A 13 -6.34 -1.14 2.23
N PRO A 14 -7.62 -1.28 2.64
CA PRO A 14 -8.73 -0.48 2.10
C PRO A 14 -8.70 1.00 2.52
N ILE A 15 -7.90 1.37 3.52
CA ILE A 15 -7.83 2.74 4.07
C ILE A 15 -6.51 3.44 3.77
N ILE A 16 -5.54 2.80 3.10
CA ILE A 16 -4.21 3.38 2.84
C ILE A 16 -4.33 4.71 2.10
N ASP A 17 -5.06 4.76 0.98
CA ASP A 17 -5.17 6.01 0.19
C ASP A 17 -5.81 7.16 1.01
N LYS A 18 -6.77 6.82 1.89
CA LYS A 18 -7.36 7.79 2.82
C LYS A 18 -6.36 8.26 3.87
N LEU A 19 -5.53 7.37 4.39
CA LEU A 19 -4.47 7.69 5.36
C LEU A 19 -3.40 8.58 4.71
N GLU A 20 -2.94 8.25 3.51
CA GLU A 20 -1.95 9.04 2.78
C GLU A 20 -2.44 10.46 2.52
N LYS A 21 -3.70 10.61 2.09
CA LYS A 21 -4.33 11.93 1.89
C LYS A 21 -4.44 12.72 3.18
N LYS A 22 -4.82 12.07 4.29
CA LYS A 22 -5.00 12.72 5.59
C LYS A 22 -3.67 13.14 6.24
N LEU A 23 -2.64 12.32 6.10
CA LEU A 23 -1.34 12.51 6.74
C LEU A 23 -0.32 13.21 5.83
N ASN A 24 -0.66 13.42 4.56
CA ASN A 24 0.23 13.89 3.50
C ASN A 24 1.58 13.15 3.47
N THR A 25 1.55 11.85 3.78
CA THR A 25 2.74 10.99 3.95
C THR A 25 2.46 9.65 3.28
N ILE A 26 3.47 9.02 2.68
CA ILE A 26 3.35 7.68 2.10
C ILE A 26 3.06 6.68 3.23
N VAL A 27 2.10 5.78 3.04
CA VAL A 27 1.75 4.75 4.02
C VAL A 27 1.96 3.37 3.41
N LEU A 28 2.73 2.54 4.12
CA LEU A 28 3.07 1.19 3.72
C LEU A 28 2.58 0.18 4.75
N SER A 29 2.25 -1.03 4.30
CA SER A 29 2.00 -2.18 5.18
C SER A 29 2.64 -3.45 4.60
N SER A 30 2.90 -4.45 5.46
CA SER A 30 3.47 -5.73 5.01
C SER A 30 2.63 -6.39 3.93
N ASN A 31 1.30 -6.39 4.08
CA ASN A 31 0.39 -7.00 3.10
C ASN A 31 0.43 -6.27 1.75
N GLN A 32 0.42 -4.94 1.77
CA GLN A 32 0.49 -4.13 0.55
C GLN A 32 1.82 -4.34 -0.18
N ALA A 33 2.94 -4.36 0.55
CA ALA A 33 4.26 -4.59 -0.01
C ALA A 33 4.39 -6.00 -0.61
N LEU A 34 3.88 -7.04 0.06
CA LEU A 34 3.90 -8.40 -0.44
C LEU A 34 3.07 -8.57 -1.72
N ILE A 35 1.89 -7.96 -1.78
CA ILE A 35 1.05 -7.96 -2.98
C ILE A 35 1.77 -7.25 -4.12
N TRP A 36 2.35 -6.08 -3.87
CA TRP A 36 3.11 -5.32 -4.87
C TRP A 36 4.28 -6.13 -5.42
N ASP A 37 5.08 -6.73 -4.55
CA ASP A 37 6.23 -7.55 -4.94
C ASP A 37 5.78 -8.77 -5.77
N THR A 38 4.69 -9.43 -5.37
CA THR A 38 4.09 -10.53 -6.15
C THR A 38 3.70 -10.07 -7.56
N LEU A 39 3.01 -8.92 -7.69
CA LEU A 39 2.60 -8.37 -8.99
C LEU A 39 3.79 -8.01 -9.88
N VAL A 40 4.85 -7.46 -9.30
CA VAL A 40 6.12 -7.17 -10.00
C VAL A 40 6.75 -8.47 -10.50
N GLN A 41 6.87 -9.49 -9.64
CA GLN A 41 7.47 -10.78 -10.01
C GLN A 41 6.76 -11.47 -11.17
N ILE A 42 5.42 -11.40 -11.22
CA ILE A 42 4.63 -12.02 -12.29
C ILE A 42 4.43 -11.09 -13.52
N LYS A 43 5.09 -9.93 -13.55
CA LYS A 43 4.98 -8.91 -14.63
C LYS A 43 3.54 -8.43 -14.85
N LYS A 44 2.80 -8.21 -13.77
CA LYS A 44 1.43 -7.66 -13.72
C LYS A 44 1.37 -6.36 -12.90
N ASN A 45 2.42 -5.55 -12.96
CA ASN A 45 2.55 -4.28 -12.24
C ASN A 45 1.77 -3.13 -12.88
N ASN A 46 0.54 -3.39 -13.33
CA ASN A 46 -0.38 -2.36 -13.79
C ASN A 46 -0.74 -1.42 -12.62
N LEU A 47 -1.05 -0.16 -12.95
CA LEU A 47 -1.52 0.82 -11.97
C LEU A 47 -2.78 0.30 -11.26
N VAL A 48 -2.75 0.25 -9.93
CA VAL A 48 -3.91 -0.09 -9.11
C VAL A 48 -4.32 1.11 -8.27
N GLU A 49 -5.49 1.66 -8.59
CA GLU A 49 -6.03 2.81 -7.87
C GLU A 49 -6.67 2.43 -6.54
N GLY A 50 -6.78 3.39 -5.62
CA GLY A 50 -7.45 3.21 -4.32
C GLY A 50 -6.63 2.54 -3.21
N PHE A 51 -5.45 2.00 -3.52
CA PHE A 51 -4.61 1.25 -2.55
C PHE A 51 -3.30 1.96 -2.18
N GLY A 52 -3.27 3.29 -2.30
CA GLY A 52 -2.12 4.13 -1.96
C GLY A 52 -1.07 4.23 -3.07
N LYS A 53 -0.02 5.01 -2.81
CA LYS A 53 1.02 5.36 -3.79
C LYS A 53 1.93 4.20 -4.20
N LEU A 54 2.02 3.12 -3.42
CA LEU A 54 2.87 1.96 -3.76
C LEU A 54 2.44 1.27 -5.06
N PHE A 55 1.13 1.24 -5.35
CA PHE A 55 0.58 0.60 -6.55
C PHE A 55 0.39 1.56 -7.75
N ARG A 56 0.88 2.80 -7.65
CA ARG A 56 0.86 3.78 -8.73
C ARG A 56 2.22 3.91 -9.42
#